data_AF-A0A2D8AGK4-F1
#
_entry.id   AF-A0A2D8AGK4-F1
#
_cell.length_a   1.000
_cell.length_b   1.000
_cell.length_c   1.000
_cell.angle_alpha   90.00
_cell.angle_beta   90.00
_cell.angle_gamma   90.00
#
_symmetry.space_group_name_H-M   'P 1'
#
loop_
_entity.id
_entity.type
_entity.pdbx_description
1 polymer ?
#
loop_
_entity_poly.entity_id
_entity_poly.type
_entity_poly.pdbx_seq_one_letter_code
_entity_poly.pdbx_strand_id
1 'polypeptide(L)'
;MSEKFPAQGYKDNVLSECFADAKEYLLEHYLDVDRAHILMLGEQDIVTRSELSKILRAIEKLNVEAIRRAEYDGSVEDLFYFIQREIAAEVGTRILRENFIPPAAGTILTLLFIACASESRHWT
;
A
#
# COMPACT_ATOMS: atom_id res chain seq x y z
N MET A 1 -16.31 -10.26 26.90
CA MET A 1 -17.06 -9.86 25.70
C MET A 1 -16.08 -9.85 24.55
N SER A 2 -16.38 -10.52 23.44
CA SER A 2 -15.58 -10.44 22.21
C SER A 2 -16.05 -9.21 21.45
N GLU A 3 -15.36 -8.09 21.63
CA GLU A 3 -15.60 -6.90 20.82
C GLU A 3 -14.93 -7.12 19.45
N LYS A 4 -15.67 -6.87 18.36
CA LYS A 4 -15.15 -7.03 17.00
C LYS A 4 -14.14 -5.93 16.75
N PHE A 5 -12.95 -6.28 16.23
CA PHE A 5 -11.95 -5.28 15.87
C PHE A 5 -12.46 -4.36 14.73
N PRO A 6 -12.15 -3.05 14.76
CA PRO A 6 -11.54 -2.33 15.88
C PRO A 6 -12.56 -2.01 16.98
N ALA A 7 -12.11 -2.07 18.25
CA ALA A 7 -12.92 -1.63 19.38
C ALA A 7 -13.34 -0.16 19.20
N GLN A 8 -14.56 0.21 19.61
CA GLN A 8 -15.13 1.52 19.30
C GLN A 8 -14.23 2.68 19.78
N GLY A 9 -13.72 2.59 21.01
CA GLY A 9 -12.82 3.61 21.56
C GLY A 9 -11.48 3.71 20.82
N TYR A 10 -10.97 2.61 20.25
CA TYR A 10 -9.75 2.63 19.45
C TYR A 10 -9.99 3.22 18.06
N LYS A 11 -11.14 2.91 17.46
CA LYS A 11 -11.58 3.49 16.19
C LYS A 11 -11.69 5.01 16.28
N ASP A 12 -12.43 5.50 17.28
CA ASP A 12 -12.81 6.91 17.36
C ASP A 12 -11.66 7.82 17.80
N ASN A 13 -10.81 7.35 18.71
CA ASN A 13 -9.76 8.19 19.33
C ASN A 13 -8.36 7.96 18.76
N VAL A 14 -8.13 6.92 17.98
CA VAL A 14 -6.80 6.62 17.43
C VAL A 14 -6.86 6.50 15.93
N LEU A 15 -7.61 5.53 15.40
CA LEU A 15 -7.57 5.25 13.96
C LEU A 15 -8.14 6.40 13.13
N SER A 16 -9.21 7.04 13.59
CA SER A 16 -9.80 8.20 12.93
C SER A 16 -8.81 9.36 12.81
N GLU A 17 -8.11 9.70 13.89
CA GLU A 17 -7.11 10.78 13.91
C GLU A 17 -5.89 10.42 13.05
N CYS A 18 -5.34 9.21 13.22
CA CYS A 18 -4.22 8.74 12.39
C CYS A 18 -4.57 8.73 10.89
N PHE A 19 -5.80 8.37 10.54
CA PHE A 19 -6.26 8.40 9.16
C PHE A 19 -6.35 9.82 8.61
N ALA A 20 -6.87 10.77 9.41
CA ALA A 20 -6.93 12.18 9.04
C ALA A 20 -5.52 12.77 8.80
N ASP A 21 -4.61 12.56 9.75
CA ASP A 21 -3.23 13.04 9.66
C ASP A 21 -2.50 12.43 8.47
N ALA A 22 -2.64 11.11 8.25
CA ALA A 22 -2.00 10.44 7.13
C ALA A 22 -2.48 11.00 5.78
N LYS A 23 -3.76 11.37 5.64
CA LYS A 23 -4.27 11.98 4.41
C LYS A 23 -3.67 13.36 4.17
N GLU A 24 -3.46 14.13 5.22
CA GLU A 24 -2.93 15.48 5.13
C GLU A 24 -1.44 15.46 4.77
N TYR A 25 -0.66 14.69 5.53
CA TYR A 25 0.80 14.75 5.50
C TYR A 25 1.48 13.65 4.69
N LEU A 26 0.86 12.48 4.52
CA LEU A 26 1.53 11.29 4.00
C LEU A 26 0.97 10.76 2.68
N LEU A 27 -0.19 11.26 2.22
CA LEU A 27 -0.87 10.70 1.04
C LEU A 27 0.03 10.64 -0.20
N GLU A 28 0.70 11.74 -0.54
CA GLU A 28 1.56 11.78 -1.72
C GLU A 28 2.77 10.85 -1.56
N HIS A 29 3.35 10.79 -0.35
CA HIS A 29 4.45 9.90 -0.04
C HIS A 29 4.06 8.43 -0.14
N TYR A 30 2.85 8.05 0.28
CA TYR A 30 2.34 6.70 0.08
C TYR A 30 2.27 6.35 -1.41
N LEU A 31 1.76 7.26 -2.25
CA LEU A 31 1.68 7.03 -3.68
C LEU A 31 3.07 6.92 -4.33
N ASP A 32 4.04 7.70 -3.87
CA ASP A 32 5.42 7.65 -4.37
C ASP A 32 6.14 6.36 -3.96
N VAL A 33 5.99 5.94 -2.70
CA VAL A 33 6.49 4.64 -2.21
C VAL A 33 5.83 3.52 -3.00
N ASP A 34 4.53 3.62 -3.26
CA ASP A 34 3.80 2.59 -3.99
C ASP A 34 4.28 2.43 -5.44
N ARG A 35 4.55 3.56 -6.12
CA ARG A 35 5.16 3.57 -7.46
C ARG A 35 6.56 2.99 -7.46
N ALA A 36 7.40 3.42 -6.53
CA ALA A 36 8.77 2.94 -6.43
C ALA A 36 8.81 1.42 -6.15
N HIS A 37 7.92 0.96 -5.28
CA HIS A 37 7.82 -0.45 -4.93
C HIS A 37 7.45 -1.30 -6.15
N ILE A 38 6.40 -0.94 -6.89
CA ILE A 38 6.00 -1.75 -8.04
C ILE A 38 7.04 -1.76 -9.16
N LEU A 39 7.73 -0.63 -9.38
CA LEU A 39 8.85 -0.55 -10.31
C LEU A 39 9.98 -1.52 -9.91
N MET A 40 10.38 -1.50 -8.64
CA MET A 40 11.39 -2.42 -8.11
C MET A 40 10.97 -3.89 -8.29
N LEU A 41 9.72 -4.25 -7.99
CA LEU A 41 9.22 -5.62 -8.21
C LEU A 41 9.27 -6.03 -9.68
N GLY A 42 9.00 -5.09 -10.59
CA GLY A 42 9.10 -5.31 -12.03
C GLY A 42 10.54 -5.48 -12.52
N GLU A 43 11.50 -4.76 -11.92
CA GLU A 43 12.93 -4.89 -12.23
C GLU A 43 13.52 -6.21 -11.71
N GLN A 44 13.01 -6.72 -10.59
CA GLN A 44 13.42 -8.00 -10.01
C GLN A 44 12.69 -9.20 -10.65
N ASP A 45 11.90 -8.99 -11.71
CA ASP A 45 11.05 -10.00 -12.36
C ASP A 45 10.10 -10.75 -11.40
N ILE A 46 9.74 -10.12 -10.26
CA ILE A 46 8.79 -10.68 -9.27
C ILE A 46 7.35 -10.56 -9.80
N VAL A 47 7.06 -9.47 -10.52
CA VAL A 47 5.79 -9.26 -11.23
C VAL A 47 6.00 -9.25 -12.72
N THR A 48 5.00 -9.69 -13.49
CA THR A 48 5.05 -9.59 -14.94
C THR A 48 4.97 -8.13 -15.40
N ARG A 49 5.52 -7.81 -16.58
CA ARG A 49 5.34 -6.49 -17.22
C ARG A 49 3.87 -6.07 -17.36
N SER A 50 2.98 -7.04 -17.53
CA SER A 50 1.53 -6.82 -17.62
C SER A 50 0.96 -6.38 -16.27
N GLU A 51 1.35 -7.04 -15.17
CA GLU A 51 0.94 -6.67 -13.81
C GLU A 51 1.51 -5.32 -13.39
N LEU A 52 2.81 -5.09 -13.62
CA LEU A 52 3.47 -3.80 -13.42
C LEU A 52 2.68 -2.67 -14.10
N SER A 53 2.40 -2.81 -15.39
CA SER A 53 1.68 -1.78 -16.15
C SER A 53 0.25 -1.57 -15.64
N LYS A 54 -0.44 -2.63 -15.22
CA LYS A 54 -1.81 -2.52 -14.66
C LYS A 54 -1.82 -1.78 -13.33
N ILE A 55 -0.90 -2.12 -12.43
CA ILE A 55 -0.82 -1.52 -11.09
C ILE A 55 -0.40 -0.05 -11.19
N LEU A 56 0.63 0.28 -11.99
CA LEU A 56 1.04 1.68 -12.20
C LEU A 56 -0.13 2.54 -12.73
N ARG A 57 -0.86 2.04 -13.73
CA ARG A 57 -2.05 2.74 -14.25
C ARG A 57 -3.15 2.90 -13.22
N ALA A 58 -3.34 1.94 -12.32
CA ALA A 58 -4.32 2.06 -11.26
C ALA A 58 -3.91 3.12 -10.24
N ILE A 59 -2.63 3.17 -9.85
CA ILE A 59 -2.09 4.23 -8.98
C ILE A 59 -2.26 5.61 -9.62
N GLU A 60 -1.97 5.75 -10.91
CA GLU A 60 -2.14 7.01 -11.66
C GLU A 60 -3.60 7.47 -11.79
N LYS A 61 -4.55 6.53 -11.78
CA LYS A 61 -5.99 6.81 -11.88
C LYS A 61 -6.64 7.16 -10.54
N LEU A 62 -5.94 6.97 -9.42
CA LEU A 62 -6.50 7.28 -8.11
C LEU A 62 -6.91 8.75 -8.04
N ASN A 63 -8.14 8.98 -7.59
CA ASN A 63 -8.63 10.32 -7.36
C ASN A 63 -8.11 10.82 -6.00
N VAL A 64 -6.91 11.42 -6.02
CA VAL A 64 -6.21 11.93 -4.82
C VAL A 64 -7.12 12.87 -4.02
N GLU A 65 -7.87 13.73 -4.70
CA GLU A 65 -8.79 14.67 -4.07
C GLU A 65 -9.98 13.99 -3.38
N ALA A 66 -10.48 12.89 -3.94
CA ALA A 66 -11.50 12.08 -3.27
C ALA A 66 -10.92 11.38 -2.03
N ILE A 67 -9.68 10.88 -2.11
CA ILE A 67 -8.99 10.27 -0.96
C ILE A 67 -8.79 11.28 0.15
N ARG A 68 -8.32 12.50 -0.15
CA ARG A 68 -8.16 13.58 0.85
C ARG A 68 -9.47 13.90 1.58
N ARG A 69 -10.60 13.86 0.86
CA ARG A 69 -11.94 14.10 1.42
C ARG A 69 -12.61 12.88 2.05
N ALA A 70 -12.03 11.68 1.95
CA ALA A 70 -12.65 10.46 2.48
C ALA A 70 -12.76 10.50 4.01
N GLU A 71 -13.92 10.14 4.55
CA GLU A 71 -14.11 10.00 6.00
C GLU A 71 -13.73 8.59 6.47
N TYR A 72 -13.19 8.49 7.68
CA TYR A 72 -12.79 7.20 8.24
C TYR A 72 -14.02 6.44 8.78
N ASP A 73 -14.36 5.32 8.13
CA ASP A 73 -15.53 4.50 8.47
C ASP A 73 -15.18 3.25 9.31
N GLY A 74 -13.89 2.98 9.54
CA GLY A 74 -13.42 1.79 10.24
C GLY A 74 -13.47 0.50 9.40
N SER A 75 -13.71 0.59 8.09
CA SER A 75 -13.66 -0.57 7.18
C SER A 75 -12.25 -1.11 6.96
N VAL A 76 -11.24 -0.29 7.22
CA VAL A 76 -9.81 -0.60 7.13
C VAL A 76 -9.07 -0.05 8.34
N GLU A 77 -7.85 -0.53 8.58
CA GLU A 77 -7.03 -0.12 9.72
C GLU A 77 -6.49 1.30 9.55
N ASP A 78 -5.97 1.64 8.37
CA ASP A 78 -5.29 2.90 8.11
C ASP A 78 -5.45 3.37 6.64
N LEU A 79 -4.78 4.48 6.32
CA LEU A 79 -4.78 5.06 4.96
C LEU A 79 -4.10 4.15 3.94
N PHE A 80 -3.06 3.41 4.32
CA PHE A 80 -2.39 2.49 3.42
C PHE A 80 -3.38 1.43 2.91
N TYR A 81 -4.09 0.76 3.82
CA TYR A 81 -5.11 -0.23 3.44
C TYR A 81 -6.28 0.38 2.66
N PHE A 82 -6.63 1.65 2.92
CA PHE A 82 -7.61 2.36 2.11
C PHE A 82 -7.14 2.51 0.67
N ILE A 83 -5.93 3.04 0.44
CA ILE A 83 -5.33 3.20 -0.89
C ILE A 83 -5.24 1.84 -1.59
N GLN A 84 -4.76 0.80 -0.89
CA GLN A 84 -4.66 -0.55 -1.46
C GLN A 84 -6.01 -1.10 -1.90
N ARG A 85 -7.09 -0.84 -1.14
CA ARG A 85 -8.44 -1.22 -1.53
C ARG A 85 -8.89 -0.51 -2.81
N GLU A 86 -8.61 0.79 -2.93
CA GLU A 86 -8.96 1.57 -4.12
C GLU A 86 -8.20 1.06 -5.36
N ILE A 87 -6.91 0.75 -5.23
CA ILE A 87 -6.13 0.12 -6.32
C ILE A 87 -6.69 -1.28 -6.63
N ALA A 88 -7.11 -2.03 -5.62
CA ALA A 88 -7.64 -3.40 -5.78
C ALA A 88 -8.94 -3.44 -6.57
N ALA A 89 -9.77 -2.41 -6.43
CA ALA A 89 -11.02 -2.28 -7.16
C ALA A 89 -10.79 -2.19 -8.67
N GLU A 90 -9.68 -1.59 -9.09
CA GLU A 90 -9.31 -1.43 -10.51
C GLU A 90 -8.56 -2.64 -11.09
N VAL A 91 -7.63 -3.23 -10.31
CA VAL A 91 -6.71 -4.28 -10.82
C VAL A 91 -7.18 -5.69 -10.51
N GLY A 92 -8.00 -5.86 -9.47
CA GLY A 92 -8.40 -7.15 -8.90
C GLY A 92 -7.55 -7.53 -7.70
N THR A 93 -8.21 -7.96 -6.63
CA THR A 93 -7.62 -8.23 -5.30
C THR A 93 -6.51 -9.29 -5.27
N ARG A 94 -6.51 -10.25 -6.20
CA ARG A 94 -5.47 -11.29 -6.28
C ARG A 94 -4.09 -10.69 -6.57
N ILE A 95 -4.02 -9.79 -7.56
CA ILE A 95 -2.76 -9.21 -8.03
C ILE A 95 -2.11 -8.35 -6.93
N LEU A 96 -2.91 -7.62 -6.13
CA LEU A 96 -2.36 -6.81 -5.05
C LEU A 96 -2.01 -7.59 -3.79
N ARG A 97 -2.79 -8.63 -3.44
CA ARG A 97 -2.49 -9.44 -2.25
C ARG A 97 -1.18 -10.22 -2.36
N GLU A 98 -0.84 -10.66 -3.56
CA GLU A 98 0.39 -11.42 -3.79
C GLU A 98 1.64 -10.52 -3.87
N ASN A 99 1.48 -9.25 -4.26
CA ASN A 99 2.60 -8.39 -4.64
C ASN A 99 2.75 -7.12 -3.81
N PHE A 100 1.72 -6.69 -3.08
CA PHE A 100 1.67 -5.37 -2.46
C PHE A 100 1.39 -5.38 -0.96
N ILE A 101 0.62 -6.37 -0.48
CA ILE A 101 0.35 -6.54 0.94
C ILE A 101 1.42 -7.48 1.51
N PRO A 102 2.42 -6.99 2.25
CA PRO A 102 3.34 -7.87 2.94
C PRO A 102 2.56 -8.69 3.99
N PRO A 103 2.63 -10.03 4.00
CA PRO A 103 2.18 -10.80 5.14
C PRO A 103 3.13 -10.46 6.31
N ALA A 104 2.70 -9.52 7.15
CA ALA A 104 3.41 -8.90 8.27
C ALA A 104 4.45 -7.82 7.88
N ALA A 105 4.51 -6.77 8.71
CA ALA A 105 5.39 -5.59 8.61
C ALA A 105 6.90 -5.87 8.45
N GLY A 106 7.34 -7.13 8.44
CA GLY A 106 8.73 -7.54 8.21
C GLY A 106 9.15 -7.62 6.74
N THR A 107 8.22 -7.64 5.77
CA THR A 107 8.59 -7.94 4.36
C THR A 107 9.16 -6.74 3.59
N ILE A 108 8.88 -5.49 3.98
CA ILE A 108 9.54 -4.31 3.39
C ILE A 108 11.05 -4.39 3.65
N LEU A 109 11.47 -4.80 4.85
CA LEU A 109 12.88 -5.00 5.17
C LEU A 109 13.47 -6.16 4.35
N THR A 110 12.73 -7.25 4.16
CA THR A 110 13.17 -8.40 3.35
C THR A 110 13.32 -8.07 1.87
N LEU A 111 12.40 -7.27 1.29
CA LEU A 111 12.49 -6.84 -0.10
C LEU A 111 13.58 -5.78 -0.29
N LEU A 112 13.79 -4.88 0.69
CA LEU A 112 14.97 -4.00 0.70
C LEU A 112 16.27 -4.81 0.77
N PHE A 113 16.29 -5.90 1.56
CA PHE A 113 17.41 -6.84 1.60
C PHE A 113 17.61 -7.58 0.28
N ILE A 114 16.55 -7.98 -0.43
CA ILE A 114 16.65 -8.64 -1.74
C ILE A 114 17.13 -7.65 -2.80
N ALA A 115 16.60 -6.43 -2.83
CA ALA A 115 17.06 -5.37 -3.74
C ALA A 115 18.54 -5.04 -3.49
N CYS A 116 18.92 -4.81 -2.22
CA CYS A 116 20.31 -4.55 -1.80
C CYS A 116 21.24 -5.76 -2.08
N ALA A 117 20.75 -7.00 -1.91
CA ALA A 117 21.50 -8.21 -2.24
C ALA A 117 21.65 -8.43 -3.76
N SER A 118 20.72 -7.95 -4.58
CA SER A 118 20.85 -8.01 -6.05
C SER A 118 21.97 -7.08 -6.57
N GLU A 119 22.13 -5.89 -5.99
CA GLU A 119 23.21 -4.94 -6.35
C GLU A 119 24.63 -5.45 -6.04
N SER A 120 24.78 -6.34 -5.06
CA SER A 120 26.07 -6.97 -4.74
C SER A 120 26.57 -8.00 -5.76
N ARG A 121 25.74 -8.43 -6.73
CA ARG A 121 26.15 -9.38 -7.79
C ARG A 121 26.76 -8.71 -9.02
N HIS A 122 26.79 -7.38 -9.09
CA HIS A 122 27.28 -6.63 -10.24
C HIS A 122 28.68 -6.00 -10.02
N TRP A 123 29.32 -6.26 -8.86
CA TRP A 123 30.64 -5.75 -8.48
C TRP A 123 31.71 -6.84 -8.30
N THR A 124 31.69 -7.87 -9.16
CA THR A 124 32.84 -8.79 -9.36
C THR A 124 33.10 -8.99 -10.84
#